data_AF-A0A0E3UHS6-F1
#
_entry.id   AF-A0A0E3UHS6-F1
#
_cell.length_a   1.000
_cell.length_b   1.000
_cell.length_c   1.000
_cell.angle_alpha   90.00
_cell.angle_beta   90.00
_cell.angle_gamma   90.00
#
_symmetry.space_group_name_H-M   'P 1'
#
loop_
_entity.id
_entity.type
_entity.pdbx_description
1 polymer ?
#
loop_
_entity_poly.entity_id
_entity_poly.type
_entity_poly.pdbx_seq_one_letter_code
_entity_poly.pdbx_strand_id
1 'polypeptide(L)'
;MAARWSPPPFATRTVEAGDSSAVLQASRKAAAGGGFAVQRYDEAAGVLAAARRQTTAFEGARQDTLEVRVVVLSPGLIQIALVLREVVESGSGDGRGGGLVSSGIVRDRVAYDAFFERLTAFLTAP
;
A
#
# COMPACT_ATOMS: atom_id res chain seq x y z
N MET A 1 -15.64 3.27 15.24
CA MET A 1 -14.64 4.37 15.26
C MET A 1 -13.72 4.15 14.07
N ALA A 2 -13.98 4.79 12.92
CA ALA A 2 -13.15 4.59 11.73
C ALA A 2 -11.77 5.20 12.01
N ALA A 3 -10.71 4.39 11.90
CA ALA A 3 -9.35 4.92 11.98
C ALA A 3 -9.21 6.00 10.90
N ARG A 4 -8.96 7.24 11.32
CA ARG A 4 -8.64 8.34 10.40
C ARG A 4 -7.45 7.88 9.57
N TRP A 5 -7.67 7.66 8.27
CA TRP A 5 -6.60 7.36 7.34
C TRP A 5 -5.66 8.57 7.31
N SER A 6 -4.41 8.37 7.72
CA SER A 6 -3.38 9.40 7.71
C SER A 6 -2.03 8.70 7.52
N PRO A 7 -1.39 8.88 6.35
CA PRO A 7 -0.08 8.30 6.09
C PRO A 7 0.99 8.97 6.98
N PRO A 8 2.05 8.25 7.35
CA PRO A 8 3.20 8.89 7.99
C PRO A 8 3.89 9.87 7.02
N PRO A 9 4.59 10.91 7.51
CA PRO A 9 5.19 11.95 6.66
C PRO A 9 6.18 11.42 5.61
N PHE A 10 6.89 10.33 5.92
CA PHE A 10 7.85 9.70 5.00
C PHE A 10 7.17 8.86 3.91
N ALA A 11 5.88 8.57 4.04
CA ALA A 11 5.13 7.80 3.07
C ALA A 11 4.32 8.66 2.10
N THR A 12 4.52 9.98 2.14
CA THR A 12 4.02 10.90 1.14
C THR A 12 5.13 11.35 0.21
N ARG A 13 4.89 11.32 -1.09
CA ARG A 13 5.75 11.93 -2.11
C ARG A 13 4.92 12.79 -3.05
N THR A 14 5.50 13.90 -3.47
CA THR A 14 4.89 14.74 -4.50
C THR A 14 5.62 14.50 -5.80
N VAL A 15 4.88 14.38 -6.89
CA VAL A 15 5.41 14.17 -8.24
C VAL A 15 4.80 15.20 -9.18
N GLU A 16 5.59 15.58 -10.18
CA GLU A 16 5.09 16.32 -11.34
C GLU A 16 4.62 15.30 -12.38
N ALA A 17 3.32 15.25 -12.61
CA ALA A 17 2.72 14.33 -13.56
C ALA A 17 1.50 14.99 -14.20
N GLY A 18 1.34 14.78 -15.52
CA GLY A 18 0.26 15.41 -16.28
C GLY A 18 -1.14 14.93 -15.87
N ASP A 19 -1.25 13.72 -15.32
CA ASP A 19 -2.54 13.09 -15.03
C ASP A 19 -2.51 12.17 -13.80
N SER A 20 -3.52 12.28 -12.92
CA SER A 20 -3.65 11.46 -11.71
C SER A 20 -3.98 9.99 -11.98
N SER A 21 -4.68 9.68 -13.07
CA SER A 21 -4.92 8.30 -13.51
C SER A 21 -3.61 7.61 -13.87
N ALA A 22 -2.69 8.30 -14.56
CA ALA A 22 -1.37 7.76 -14.89
C ALA A 22 -0.58 7.42 -13.61
N VAL A 23 -0.63 8.29 -12.60
CA VAL A 23 -0.01 8.05 -11.29
C VAL A 23 -0.64 6.86 -10.57
N LEU A 24 -1.97 6.72 -10.61
CA LEU A 24 -2.65 5.59 -9.97
C LEU A 24 -2.38 4.26 -10.71
N GLN A 25 -2.32 4.28 -12.04
CA GLN A 25 -1.95 3.11 -12.85
C GLN A 25 -0.48 2.70 -12.62
N ALA A 26 0.44 3.66 -12.54
CA ALA A 26 1.83 3.40 -12.16
C ALA A 26 1.92 2.84 -10.73
N SER A 27 1.12 3.35 -9.79
CA SER A 27 1.01 2.82 -8.43
C SER A 27 0.53 1.37 -8.41
N ARG A 28 -0.43 1.02 -9.27
CA ARG A 28 -0.91 -0.35 -9.45
C ARG A 28 0.20 -1.27 -9.98
N LYS A 29 0.96 -0.83 -10.98
CA LYS A 29 2.11 -1.59 -11.51
C LYS A 29 3.21 -1.75 -10.45
N ALA A 30 3.51 -0.71 -9.67
CA ALA A 30 4.46 -0.75 -8.56
C ALA A 30 4.03 -1.75 -7.47
N ALA A 31 2.74 -1.75 -7.10
CA ALA A 31 2.19 -2.72 -6.15
C ALA A 31 2.29 -4.16 -6.68
N ALA A 32 1.95 -4.39 -7.94
CA ALA A 32 2.09 -5.70 -8.58
C ALA A 32 3.54 -6.18 -8.62
N GLY A 33 4.50 -5.29 -8.93
CA GLY A 33 5.93 -5.59 -8.88
C GLY A 33 6.48 -5.88 -7.46
N GLY A 34 5.74 -5.48 -6.42
CA GLY A 34 6.00 -5.86 -5.03
C GLY A 34 5.30 -7.17 -4.60
N GLY A 35 4.59 -7.84 -5.50
CA GLY A 35 3.83 -9.06 -5.23
C GLY A 35 2.47 -8.83 -4.58
N PHE A 36 1.94 -7.60 -4.58
CA PHE A 36 0.62 -7.31 -4.05
C PHE A 36 -0.47 -7.58 -5.08
N ALA A 37 -1.53 -8.26 -4.66
CA ALA A 37 -2.76 -8.43 -5.42
C ALA A 37 -3.72 -7.27 -5.12
N VAL A 38 -4.23 -6.61 -6.16
CA VAL A 38 -5.16 -5.48 -6.03
C VAL A 38 -6.49 -5.97 -5.44
N GLN A 39 -6.96 -5.29 -4.40
CA GLN A 39 -8.24 -5.53 -3.73
C GLN A 39 -9.27 -4.45 -4.07
N ARG A 40 -8.83 -3.20 -4.19
CA ARG A 40 -9.65 -2.05 -4.60
C ARG A 40 -8.86 -1.17 -5.56
N TYR A 41 -9.50 -0.75 -6.64
CA TYR A 41 -8.97 0.25 -7.55
C TYR A 41 -10.10 1.19 -7.93
N ASP A 42 -9.97 2.47 -7.59
CA ASP A 42 -10.98 3.49 -7.77
C ASP A 42 -10.30 4.75 -8.29
N GLU A 43 -10.37 4.92 -9.60
CA GLU A 43 -9.66 6.00 -10.31
C GLU A 43 -10.27 7.37 -10.01
N ALA A 44 -11.60 7.44 -9.87
CA ALA A 44 -12.30 8.67 -9.54
C ALA A 44 -11.97 9.15 -8.12
N ALA A 45 -11.84 8.21 -7.17
CA ALA A 45 -11.43 8.54 -5.80
C ALA A 45 -9.91 8.67 -5.63
N GLY A 46 -9.12 8.28 -6.63
CA GLY A 46 -7.65 8.23 -6.55
C GLY A 46 -7.15 7.18 -5.55
N VAL A 47 -7.87 6.08 -5.35
CA VAL A 47 -7.57 5.07 -4.32
C VAL A 47 -7.18 3.73 -4.93
N LEU A 48 -6.10 3.16 -4.41
CA LEU A 48 -5.68 1.79 -4.67
C LEU A 48 -5.46 1.08 -3.33
N ALA A 49 -6.10 -0.06 -3.11
CA ALA A 49 -5.78 -0.96 -2.01
C ALA A 49 -5.35 -2.32 -2.57
N ALA A 50 -4.29 -2.89 -2.02
CA ALA A 50 -3.76 -4.17 -2.42
C ALA A 50 -3.28 -4.97 -1.20
N ALA A 51 -3.22 -6.28 -1.33
CA ALA A 51 -2.77 -7.16 -0.25
C ALA A 51 -1.83 -8.25 -0.78
N ARG A 52 -0.89 -8.67 0.06
CA ARG A 52 0.05 -9.76 -0.20
C ARG A 52 0.07 -10.69 1.00
N ARG A 53 -0.18 -11.97 0.77
CA ARG A 53 0.01 -12.99 1.81
C ARG A 53 1.50 -13.30 1.95
N GLN A 54 1.99 -13.32 3.18
CA GLN A 54 3.30 -13.85 3.52
C GLN A 54 3.09 -15.29 4.01
N THR A 55 3.64 -16.26 3.29
CA THR A 55 3.62 -17.65 3.73
C THR A 55 4.88 -17.88 4.57
N THR A 56 4.74 -17.80 5.90
CA THR A 56 5.82 -18.17 6.83
C THR A 56 5.61 -19.60 7.33
N ALA A 57 6.67 -20.41 7.33
CA ALA A 57 6.57 -21.85 7.64
C ALA A 57 6.22 -22.16 9.11
N PHE A 58 6.27 -21.19 10.02
CA PHE A 58 6.19 -21.43 11.47
C PHE A 58 5.32 -20.45 12.28
N GLU A 59 4.73 -19.45 11.66
CA GLU A 59 3.83 -18.50 12.33
C GLU A 59 2.62 -18.27 11.42
N GLY A 60 1.44 -18.02 12.01
CA GLY A 60 0.14 -18.03 11.33
C GLY A 60 0.00 -17.09 10.12
N ALA A 61 -1.22 -16.95 9.60
CA ALA A 61 -1.44 -16.23 8.35
C ALA A 61 -1.03 -14.75 8.50
N ARG A 62 0.05 -14.36 7.82
CA ARG A 62 0.54 -12.98 7.78
C ARG A 62 0.16 -12.36 6.45
N GLN A 63 -0.34 -11.14 6.49
CA GLN A 63 -0.79 -10.41 5.31
C GLN A 63 -0.31 -8.96 5.37
N ASP A 64 0.43 -8.55 4.36
CA ASP A 64 0.71 -7.15 4.12
C ASP A 64 -0.46 -6.54 3.35
N THR A 65 -0.87 -5.35 3.76
CA THR A 65 -1.80 -4.52 3.00
C THR A 65 -1.13 -3.20 2.65
N LEU A 66 -1.44 -2.73 1.46
CA LEU A 66 -0.96 -1.49 0.88
C LEU A 66 -2.20 -0.67 0.53
N GLU A 67 -2.27 0.58 0.99
CA GLU A 67 -3.24 1.56 0.53
C GLU A 67 -2.50 2.78 -0.02
N VAL A 68 -2.78 3.11 -1.28
CA VAL A 68 -2.28 4.30 -1.96
C VAL A 68 -3.44 5.25 -2.18
N ARG A 69 -3.21 6.53 -1.91
CA ARG A 69 -4.09 7.62 -2.33
C ARG A 69 -3.34 8.65 -3.14
N VAL A 70 -3.97 9.08 -4.21
CA VAL A 70 -3.46 10.07 -5.16
C VAL A 70 -4.33 11.31 -5.03
N VAL A 71 -3.71 12.45 -4.72
CA VAL A 71 -4.38 13.73 -4.51
C VAL A 71 -3.75 14.76 -5.43
N VAL A 72 -4.57 15.41 -6.25
CA VAL A 72 -4.12 16.54 -7.07
C VAL A 72 -4.02 17.77 -6.16
N LEU A 73 -2.82 18.31 -5.98
CA LEU A 73 -2.59 19.53 -5.19
C LEU A 73 -2.83 20.78 -6.04
N SER A 74 -2.34 20.75 -7.27
CA SER A 74 -2.53 21.76 -8.30
C SER A 74 -2.40 21.10 -9.68
N PRO A 75 -2.77 21.78 -10.79
CA PRO A 75 -2.54 21.24 -12.12
C PRO A 75 -1.07 20.81 -12.30
N GLY A 76 -0.85 19.55 -12.68
CA GLY A 76 0.48 18.96 -12.85
C GLY A 76 1.20 18.54 -11.56
N LEU A 77 0.70 18.88 -10.37
CA LEU A 77 1.32 18.55 -9.09
C LEU A 77 0.45 17.58 -8.29
N ILE A 78 0.96 16.37 -8.07
CA ILE A 78 0.20 15.27 -7.49
C ILE A 78 0.93 14.76 -6.25
N GLN A 79 0.22 14.69 -5.13
CA GLN A 79 0.68 14.02 -3.92
C GLN A 79 0.23 12.56 -3.92
N ILE A 80 1.17 11.68 -3.69
CA ILE A 80 0.97 10.25 -3.51
C ILE A 80 1.20 9.95 -2.05
N ALA A 81 0.22 9.35 -1.40
CA ALA A 81 0.28 8.90 -0.02
C ALA A 81 0.17 7.39 0.03
N LEU A 82 1.14 6.74 0.64
CA LEU A 82 1.20 5.30 0.81
C LEU A 82 1.02 4.94 2.29
N VAL A 83 0.29 3.85 2.57
CA VAL A 83 0.24 3.24 3.89
C VAL A 83 0.47 1.75 3.72
N LEU A 84 1.52 1.24 4.36
CA LEU A 84 1.75 -0.18 4.50
C LEU A 84 1.29 -0.63 5.89
N ARG A 85 0.53 -1.71 5.96
CA ARG A 85 0.14 -2.34 7.22
C ARG A 85 0.41 -3.81 7.14
N GLU A 86 0.81 -4.36 8.27
CA GLU A 86 0.94 -5.79 8.45
C GLU A 86 -0.19 -6.27 9.34
N VAL A 87 -0.82 -7.35 8.94
CA VAL A 87 -1.81 -8.09 9.71
C VAL A 87 -1.22 -9.46 10.00
N VAL A 88 -1.09 -9.79 11.28
CA VAL A 88 -0.65 -11.11 11.73
C VAL A 88 -1.84 -11.80 12.38
N GLU A 89 -2.27 -12.91 11.80
CA GLU A 89 -3.25 -13.80 12.42
C GLU A 89 -2.49 -14.94 13.10
N SER A 90 -2.30 -14.85 14.42
CA SER A 90 -1.72 -15.96 15.18
C SER A 90 -2.78 -17.04 15.36
N GLY A 91 -2.63 -18.16 14.66
CA GLY A 91 -3.43 -19.36 14.89
C GLY A 91 -3.13 -19.92 16.27
N SER A 92 -4.09 -19.83 17.20
CA SER A 92 -4.01 -20.58 18.45
C SER A 92 -4.29 -22.05 18.12
N GLY A 93 -3.31 -22.93 18.34
CA GLY A 93 -3.36 -24.36 18.02
C GLY A 93 -4.37 -25.19 18.82
N ASP A 94 -5.23 -24.57 19.64
CA ASP A 94 -6.12 -25.28 20.56
C ASP A 94 -7.59 -25.02 20.27
N GLY A 95 -8.11 -25.48 19.12
CA GLY A 95 -9.52 -25.89 18.88
C GLY A 95 -10.70 -25.01 19.35
N ARG A 96 -10.46 -23.82 19.89
CA ARG A 96 -11.43 -22.89 20.49
C ARG A 96 -11.12 -21.54 19.90
N GLY A 97 -11.98 -21.14 18.96
CA GLY A 97 -11.82 -19.96 18.13
C GLY A 97 -11.47 -18.70 18.92
N GLY A 98 -10.41 -18.04 18.50
CA GLY A 98 -9.93 -16.79 19.09
C GLY A 98 -8.48 -16.51 18.71
N GLY A 99 -8.13 -16.58 17.42
CA GLY A 99 -6.80 -16.16 16.97
C GLY A 99 -6.60 -14.67 17.23
N LEU A 100 -5.44 -14.31 17.79
CA LEU A 100 -5.11 -12.91 18.05
C LEU A 100 -4.74 -12.26 16.72
N VAL A 101 -5.56 -11.31 16.26
CA VAL A 101 -5.30 -10.52 15.06
C VAL A 101 -4.61 -9.24 15.49
N SER A 102 -3.32 -9.13 15.22
CA SER A 102 -2.58 -7.87 15.40
C SER A 102 -2.49 -7.16 14.06
N SER A 103 -2.76 -5.84 14.05
CA SER A 103 -2.54 -4.99 12.88
C SER A 103 -1.66 -3.80 13.26
N GLY A 104 -0.56 -3.63 12.53
CA GLY A 104 0.39 -2.54 12.73
C GLY A 104 0.67 -1.80 11.43
N ILE A 105 0.88 -0.48 11.51
CA ILE A 105 1.48 0.26 10.39
C ILE A 105 2.94 -0.18 10.28
N VAL A 106 3.35 -0.61 9.09
CA VAL A 106 4.75 -0.86 8.78
C VAL A 106 5.44 0.50 8.77
N ARG A 107 6.42 0.69 9.67
CA ARG A 107 7.21 1.92 9.79
C ARG A 107 8.60 1.79 9.15
N ASP A 108 8.76 0.81 8.27
CA ASP A 108 10.00 0.54 7.56
C ASP A 108 10.13 1.44 6.33
N ARG A 109 11.02 2.42 6.42
CA ARG A 109 11.31 3.36 5.33
C ARG A 109 11.77 2.68 4.05
N VAL A 110 12.52 1.57 4.15
CA VAL A 110 13.04 0.84 2.98
C VAL A 110 11.89 0.27 2.15
N ALA A 111 10.83 -0.22 2.80
CA ALA A 111 9.65 -0.72 2.09
C ALA A 111 8.90 0.39 1.32
N TYR A 112 8.80 1.59 1.90
CA TYR A 112 8.20 2.75 1.20
C TYR A 112 9.08 3.23 0.05
N ASP A 113 10.39 3.35 0.27
CA ASP A 113 11.34 3.80 -0.76
C ASP A 113 11.33 2.82 -1.94
N ALA A 114 11.35 1.51 -1.70
CA ALA A 114 11.27 0.51 -2.76
C ALA A 114 9.96 0.56 -3.56
N PHE A 115 8.83 0.93 -2.94
CA PHE A 115 7.59 1.17 -3.67
C PHE A 115 7.72 2.41 -4.57
N PHE A 116 8.22 3.52 -4.01
CA PHE A 116 8.33 4.78 -4.75
C PHE A 116 9.36 4.73 -5.87
N GLU A 117 10.45 3.98 -5.72
CA GLU A 117 11.42 3.73 -6.79
C GLU A 117 10.76 3.03 -7.98
N ARG A 118 9.99 1.96 -7.73
CA ARG A 118 9.24 1.26 -8.79
C ARG A 118 8.21 2.17 -9.44
N LEU A 119 7.46 2.93 -8.64
CA LEU A 119 6.49 3.89 -9.15
C LEU A 119 7.15 4.91 -10.07
N THR A 120 8.29 5.46 -9.66
CA THR A 120 9.04 6.43 -10.46
C THR A 120 9.49 5.79 -11.77
N ALA A 121 10.03 4.57 -11.74
CA ALA A 121 10.42 3.84 -12.93
C ALA A 121 9.26 3.64 -13.93
N PHE A 122 8.03 3.37 -13.44
CA PHE A 122 6.86 3.23 -14.30
C PHE A 122 6.32 4.56 -14.84
N LEU A 123 6.54 5.67 -14.13
CA LEU A 123 6.16 7.00 -14.60
C LEU A 123 7.12 7.54 -15.67
N THR A 124 8.40 7.16 -15.60
CA THR A 124 9.43 7.61 -16.54
C THR A 124 9.68 6.62 -17.68
N ALA A 125 9.05 5.44 -17.63
CA ALA A 125 9.15 4.46 -18.72
C ALA A 125 8.45 5.03 -19.97
N PRO A 126 9.10 4.93 -21.15
CA PRO A 126 8.53 5.41 -22.42
C PRO A 126 7.34 4.57 -22.89
#